data_AF-A0A2V8CMS2-F1
#
_entry.id   AF-A0A2V8CMS2-F1
#
_cell.length_a   1.000
_cell.length_b   1.000
_cell.length_c   1.000
_cell.angle_alpha   90.00
_cell.angle_beta   90.00
_cell.angle_gamma   90.00
#
_symmetry.space_group_name_H-M   'P 1'
#
loop_
_entity.id
_entity.type
_entity.pdbx_description
1 polymer ?
#
loop_
_entity_poly.entity_id
_entity_poly.type
_entity_poly.pdbx_seq_one_letter_code
_entity_poly.pdbx_strand_id
1 'polypeptide(L)'
;MYERFYNLRERPFSLSPDPDYLYPSRVHREALGYLRYGIEGHAGFVVITGEIGCGKTTLLQTMLRGLDRQTAVSRLVNTMLDARELVEAVMLDFGLDPGQGRSKPYLLRDLARFLVDQRMAGRLALLVIDEAQNLSLTALEEVRMLSNLETEKSKLIQIMLVGQPTLRDLLARPELEQLRQRVTVSYHLEPLDVDETAAYVNHRLRRAAIGAPLQWSRDVTDVIHLHGEGIPRKINVIADAILLFGYGEERRVIDVGLAKEVVEELVTTGVIADRSASPAATSAASGELVASMASMPVAAGMSAPAAAAASAPAAAAPRAPSQTVTAVLDRELQSREARVAESERRIAEQQRVLMESYRLLRDVREKPAAAAQPAAAPRPAWPPSRPAPSEQTPGRTLAPRIADESTSVHGFSEGRVLSETFWARLRRTLFGAGKPVVEDWRY
;
A
#
# COMPACT_ATOMS: atom_id res chain seq x y z
N MET A 1 -11.21 8.76 -19.54
CA MET A 1 -12.20 7.96 -20.29
C MET A 1 -13.55 7.97 -19.58
N TYR A 2 -13.73 7.23 -18.46
CA TYR A 2 -14.99 7.20 -17.72
C TYR A 2 -15.29 8.48 -16.93
N GLU A 3 -14.27 9.30 -16.63
CA GLU A 3 -14.39 10.48 -15.78
C GLU A 3 -15.40 11.47 -16.37
N ARG A 4 -15.30 11.77 -17.68
CA ARG A 4 -16.27 12.64 -18.36
C ARG A 4 -17.68 12.05 -18.41
N PHE A 5 -17.79 10.72 -18.49
CA PHE A 5 -19.09 10.04 -18.58
C PHE A 5 -19.85 10.11 -17.26
N TYR A 6 -19.15 10.03 -16.12
CA TYR A 6 -19.73 10.13 -14.77
C TYR A 6 -19.59 11.52 -14.13
N ASN A 7 -19.23 12.55 -14.90
CA ASN A 7 -18.96 13.91 -14.40
C ASN A 7 -17.95 13.96 -13.24
N LEU A 8 -16.82 13.28 -13.40
CA LEU A 8 -15.70 13.28 -12.47
C LEU A 8 -14.56 14.15 -13.03
N ARG A 9 -13.88 14.88 -12.16
CA ARG A 9 -12.70 15.69 -12.46
C ARG A 9 -11.46 14.83 -12.69
N GLU A 10 -11.37 13.74 -11.93
CA GLU A 10 -10.24 12.81 -11.92
C GLU A 10 -10.70 11.43 -11.48
N ARG A 11 -9.78 10.45 -11.45
CA ARG A 11 -10.08 9.07 -11.08
C ARG A 11 -10.26 8.95 -9.55
N PRO A 12 -11.47 8.69 -9.04
CA PRO A 12 -11.74 8.66 -7.61
C PRO A 12 -11.00 7.53 -6.89
N PHE A 13 -10.71 6.42 -7.57
CA PHE A 13 -10.16 5.21 -6.98
C PHE A 13 -8.71 4.93 -7.39
N SER A 14 -7.93 5.99 -7.65
CA SER A 14 -6.48 5.84 -7.84
C SER A 14 -5.83 5.12 -6.66
N LEU A 15 -4.90 4.21 -6.96
CA LEU A 15 -4.13 3.44 -5.98
C LEU A 15 -2.95 4.22 -5.39
N SER A 16 -2.57 5.34 -6.02
CA SER A 16 -1.55 6.24 -5.47
C SER A 16 -2.05 6.85 -4.16
N PRO A 17 -1.23 6.87 -3.09
CA PRO A 17 -1.58 7.55 -1.86
C PRO A 17 -1.85 9.04 -2.13
N ASP A 18 -3.08 9.48 -1.85
CA ASP A 18 -3.47 10.87 -1.92
C ASP A 18 -4.19 11.28 -0.63
N PRO A 19 -3.56 12.12 0.22
CA PRO A 19 -4.16 12.58 1.47
C PRO A 19 -5.48 13.34 1.27
N ASP A 20 -5.73 13.95 0.10
CA ASP A 20 -6.95 14.72 -0.15
C ASP A 20 -8.19 13.81 -0.28
N TYR A 21 -7.95 12.54 -0.60
CA TYR A 21 -8.96 11.47 -0.67
C TYR A 21 -9.04 10.63 0.62
N LEU A 22 -8.32 11.00 1.69
CA LEU A 22 -8.44 10.28 2.96
C LEU A 22 -9.85 10.47 3.53
N TYR A 23 -10.60 9.38 3.59
CA TYR A 23 -11.82 9.30 4.40
C TYR A 23 -11.42 9.09 5.86
N PRO A 24 -11.75 10.01 6.78
CA PRO A 24 -11.39 9.90 8.18
C PRO A 24 -12.33 8.94 8.90
N SER A 25 -12.22 7.63 8.62
CA SER A 25 -12.99 6.60 9.30
C SER A 25 -12.68 6.56 10.81
N ARG A 26 -13.46 5.81 11.60
CA ARG A 26 -13.23 5.72 13.06
C ARG A 26 -11.81 5.23 13.35
N VAL A 27 -11.38 4.16 12.67
CA VAL A 27 -10.04 3.59 12.84
C VAL A 27 -8.93 4.58 12.45
N HIS A 28 -9.13 5.39 11.40
CA HIS A 28 -8.16 6.42 11.02
C HIS A 28 -8.10 7.57 12.04
N ARG A 29 -9.24 8.00 12.59
CA ARG A 29 -9.29 9.04 13.62
C ARG A 29 -8.63 8.59 14.91
N GLU A 30 -8.89 7.35 15.34
CA GLU A 30 -8.23 6.74 16.49
C GLU A 30 -6.72 6.66 16.25
N ALA A 31 -6.28 6.15 15.10
CA ALA A 31 -4.86 6.10 14.74
C ALA A 31 -4.18 7.48 14.81
N LEU A 32 -4.80 8.52 14.22
CA LEU A 32 -4.31 9.90 14.31
C LEU A 32 -4.24 10.40 15.76
N GLY A 33 -5.22 10.04 16.60
CA GLY A 33 -5.22 10.37 18.02
C GLY A 33 -4.04 9.75 18.77
N TYR A 34 -3.81 8.45 18.58
CA TYR A 34 -2.65 7.74 19.14
C TYR A 34 -1.32 8.32 18.67
N LEU A 35 -1.21 8.65 17.38
CA LEU A 35 -0.02 9.27 16.82
C LEU A 35 0.26 10.63 17.44
N ARG A 36 -0.76 11.48 17.53
CA ARG A 36 -0.65 12.81 18.12
C ARG A 36 -0.23 12.71 19.59
N TYR A 37 -0.87 11.83 20.35
CA TYR A 37 -0.51 11.55 21.73
C TYR A 37 0.96 11.10 21.86
N GLY A 38 1.42 10.23 20.95
CA GLY A 38 2.81 9.77 20.93
C GLY A 38 3.82 10.90 20.67
N ILE A 39 3.51 11.80 19.74
CA ILE A 39 4.37 12.94 19.38
C ILE A 39 4.38 14.00 20.48
N GLU A 40 3.20 14.43 20.96
CA GLU A 40 3.06 15.44 22.01
C GLU A 40 3.63 14.95 23.36
N GLY A 41 3.40 13.67 23.67
CA GLY A 41 3.91 13.01 24.87
C GLY A 41 5.41 12.68 24.82
N HIS A 42 6.11 12.96 23.70
CA HIS A 42 7.52 12.60 23.49
C HIS A 42 7.77 11.10 23.74
N ALA A 43 6.81 10.29 23.33
CA ALA A 43 6.73 8.87 23.62
C ALA A 43 7.73 8.09 22.75
N GLY A 44 8.95 7.85 23.23
CA GLY A 44 10.12 7.41 22.44
C GLY A 44 9.86 6.52 21.20
N PHE A 45 9.00 5.50 21.29
CA PHE A 45 8.53 4.73 20.14
C PHE A 45 7.01 4.72 19.99
N VAL A 46 6.58 4.93 18.75
CA VAL A 46 5.21 4.72 18.27
C VAL A 46 5.23 3.65 17.19
N VAL A 47 4.35 2.65 17.29
CA VAL A 47 4.22 1.58 16.30
C VAL A 47 2.83 1.61 15.67
N ILE A 48 2.77 1.62 14.35
CA ILE A 48 1.54 1.41 13.58
C ILE A 48 1.70 0.14 12.75
N THR A 49 0.78 -0.78 12.94
CA THR A 49 0.63 -1.95 12.08
C THR A 49 -0.72 -1.90 11.36
N GLY A 50 -0.90 -2.75 10.36
CA GLY A 50 -2.18 -2.90 9.66
C GLY A 50 -2.00 -3.71 8.39
N GLU A 51 -3.08 -4.25 7.86
CA GLU A 51 -3.01 -5.09 6.66
C GLU A 51 -2.48 -4.34 5.44
N ILE A 52 -2.00 -5.09 4.45
CA ILE A 52 -1.52 -4.54 3.19
C ILE A 52 -2.70 -3.82 2.52
N GLY A 53 -2.52 -2.53 2.24
CA GLY A 53 -3.55 -1.71 1.59
C GLY A 53 -4.58 -1.07 2.53
N CYS A 54 -4.43 -1.16 3.86
CA CYS A 54 -5.25 -0.45 4.85
C CYS A 54 -5.11 1.08 4.85
N GLY A 55 -4.21 1.66 4.05
CA GLY A 55 -4.02 3.11 3.98
C GLY A 55 -3.01 3.69 4.97
N LYS A 56 -2.14 2.85 5.58
CA LYS A 56 -1.05 3.27 6.49
C LYS A 56 -0.20 4.44 5.93
N THR A 57 0.24 4.32 4.69
CA THR A 57 1.05 5.35 4.00
C THR A 57 0.27 6.66 3.82
N THR A 58 -1.02 6.58 3.48
CA THR A 58 -1.90 7.76 3.32
C THR A 58 -2.19 8.42 4.67
N LEU A 59 -2.43 7.63 5.72
CA LEU A 59 -2.58 8.09 7.09
C LEU A 59 -1.32 8.84 7.54
N LEU A 60 -0.14 8.26 7.31
CA LEU A 60 1.13 8.87 7.65
C LEU A 60 1.35 10.19 6.90
N GLN A 61 1.12 10.22 5.59
CA GLN A 61 1.23 11.47 4.81
C GLN A 61 0.28 12.56 5.32
N THR A 62 -0.95 12.17 5.70
CA THR A 62 -1.93 13.11 6.26
C THR A 62 -1.47 13.65 7.61
N MET A 63 -0.93 12.79 8.48
CA MET A 63 -0.34 13.20 9.74
C MET A 63 0.81 14.19 9.52
N LEU A 64 1.76 13.85 8.64
CA LEU A 64 2.93 14.68 8.34
C LEU A 64 2.53 16.05 7.76
N ARG A 65 1.48 16.12 6.91
CA ARG A 65 0.92 17.40 6.43
C ARG A 65 0.31 18.26 7.55
N GLY A 66 -0.18 17.63 8.61
CA GLY A 66 -0.77 18.28 9.77
C GLY A 66 0.24 18.67 10.86
N LEU A 67 1.50 18.25 10.75
CA LEU A 67 2.55 18.67 11.67
C LEU A 67 2.92 20.13 11.46
N ASP A 68 3.36 20.78 12.54
CA ASP A 68 3.85 22.15 12.47
C ASP A 68 5.20 22.24 11.74
N ARG A 69 5.58 23.46 11.36
CA ARG A 69 6.90 23.73 10.76
C ARG A 69 8.06 23.58 11.76
N GLN A 70 7.77 23.26 13.03
CA GLN A 70 8.76 23.10 14.09
C GLN A 70 9.20 21.64 14.25
N THR A 71 8.70 20.72 13.42
CA THR A 71 9.13 19.33 13.42
C THR A 71 10.04 19.03 12.23
N ALA A 72 11.30 18.69 12.49
CA ALA A 72 12.19 18.10 11.51
C ALA A 72 11.81 16.61 11.33
N VAL A 73 11.41 16.23 10.13
CA VAL A 73 10.97 14.86 9.82
C VAL A 73 12.02 14.20 8.95
N SER A 74 12.50 13.03 9.37
CA SER A 74 13.12 12.07 8.48
C SER A 74 12.13 10.93 8.20
N ARG A 75 11.82 10.68 6.93
CA ARG A 75 10.98 9.58 6.47
C ARG A 75 11.77 8.62 5.60
N LEU A 76 12.03 7.44 6.14
CA LEU A 76 12.59 6.32 5.39
C LEU A 76 11.48 5.42 4.90
N VAL A 77 11.44 5.17 3.59
CA VAL A 77 10.60 4.12 2.97
C VAL A 77 11.55 2.99 2.64
N ASN A 78 11.57 1.95 3.46
CA ASN A 78 12.75 1.09 3.57
C ASN A 78 13.10 0.32 2.27
N THR A 79 14.40 0.36 1.95
CA THR A 79 15.13 -0.49 1.00
C THR A 79 16.17 -1.31 1.79
N MET A 80 15.83 -2.50 2.31
CA MET A 80 16.73 -3.45 3.01
C MET A 80 18.05 -2.87 3.58
N LEU A 81 17.96 -1.88 4.48
CA LEU A 81 19.14 -1.17 4.99
C LEU A 81 19.84 -1.96 6.11
N ASP A 82 21.16 -1.90 6.13
CA ASP A 82 21.97 -2.32 7.28
C ASP A 82 22.03 -1.22 8.37
N ALA A 83 22.68 -1.52 9.50
CA ALA A 83 22.75 -0.61 10.64
C ALA A 83 23.51 0.70 10.35
N ARG A 84 24.49 0.69 9.43
CA ARG A 84 25.26 1.89 9.06
C ARG A 84 24.48 2.69 8.02
N GLU A 85 23.99 2.03 6.98
CA GLU A 85 23.19 2.61 5.91
C GLU A 85 21.94 3.30 6.47
N LEU A 86 21.32 2.73 7.51
CA LEU A 86 20.23 3.38 8.23
C LEU A 86 20.65 4.76 8.79
N VAL A 87 21.78 4.84 9.49
CA VAL A 87 22.25 6.12 10.07
C VAL A 87 22.59 7.12 8.97
N GLU A 88 23.24 6.68 7.90
CA GLU A 88 23.55 7.51 6.74
C GLU A 88 22.27 8.03 6.05
N ALA A 89 21.27 7.17 5.87
CA ALA A 89 19.98 7.56 5.29
C ALA A 89 19.25 8.57 6.16
N VAL A 90 19.22 8.37 7.49
CA VAL A 90 18.65 9.34 8.44
C VAL A 90 19.38 10.68 8.36
N MET A 91 20.72 10.67 8.31
CA MET A 91 21.51 11.89 8.18
C MET A 91 21.19 12.65 6.89
N LEU A 92 21.20 11.96 5.74
CA LEU A 92 20.91 12.57 4.44
C LEU A 92 19.52 13.21 4.40
N ASP A 93 18.52 12.54 4.96
CA ASP A 93 17.14 12.99 4.94
C ASP A 93 16.89 14.16 5.93
N PHE A 94 17.66 14.24 7.01
CA PHE A 94 17.75 15.45 7.84
C PHE A 94 18.58 16.59 7.22
N GLY A 95 19.20 16.37 6.05
CA GLY A 95 20.02 17.34 5.34
C GLY A 95 21.48 17.42 5.81
N LEU A 96 21.98 16.39 6.48
CA LEU A 96 23.37 16.26 6.90
C LEU A 96 24.18 15.46 5.87
N ASP A 97 25.43 15.86 5.65
CA ASP A 97 26.37 15.08 4.84
C ASP A 97 27.08 14.03 5.72
N PRO A 98 26.86 12.72 5.50
CA PRO A 98 27.58 11.67 6.23
C PRO A 98 29.08 11.67 5.94
N GLY A 99 29.52 12.20 4.79
CA GLY A 99 30.91 12.21 4.35
C GLY A 99 31.43 10.81 3.99
N GLN A 100 32.28 10.73 2.95
CA GLN A 100 32.81 9.43 2.51
C GLN A 100 33.82 8.86 3.51
N GLY A 101 33.73 7.55 3.76
CA GLY A 101 34.71 6.79 4.56
C GLY A 101 34.74 7.12 6.06
N ARG A 102 33.84 7.96 6.58
CA ARG A 102 33.77 8.26 8.01
C ARG A 102 33.34 7.03 8.80
N SER A 103 33.94 6.79 9.96
CA SER A 103 33.48 5.70 10.83
C SER A 103 32.12 6.03 11.46
N LYS A 104 31.31 4.99 11.72
CA LYS A 104 29.96 5.11 12.30
C LYS A 104 29.90 5.96 13.59
N PRO A 105 30.88 5.90 14.52
CA PRO A 105 30.89 6.79 15.67
C PRO A 105 30.89 8.30 15.33
N TYR A 106 31.56 8.70 14.24
CA TYR A 106 31.53 10.10 13.79
C TYR A 106 30.15 10.47 13.23
N LEU A 107 29.52 9.56 12.48
CA LEU A 107 28.15 9.75 11.98
C LEU A 107 27.16 9.97 13.14
N LEU A 108 27.21 9.07 14.14
CA LEU A 108 26.35 9.16 15.32
C LEU A 108 26.60 10.44 16.14
N ARG A 109 27.86 10.86 16.27
CA ARG A 109 28.20 12.12 16.94
C ARG A 109 27.60 13.32 16.21
N ASP A 110 27.74 13.37 14.88
CA ASP A 110 27.26 14.49 14.07
C ASP A 110 25.72 14.53 14.06
N LEU A 111 25.07 13.36 13.98
CA LEU A 111 23.62 13.23 14.13
C LEU A 111 23.16 13.66 15.54
N ALA A 112 23.81 13.20 16.60
CA ALA A 112 23.47 13.58 17.97
C ALA A 112 23.58 15.10 18.18
N ARG A 113 24.64 15.72 17.66
CA ARG A 113 24.81 17.18 17.69
C ARG A 113 23.65 17.89 16.99
N PHE A 114 23.30 17.45 15.78
CA PHE A 114 22.15 18.00 15.06
C PHE A 114 20.85 17.88 15.87
N LEU A 115 20.57 16.74 16.48
CA LEU A 115 19.36 16.53 17.28
C LEU A 115 19.32 17.44 18.52
N VAL A 116 20.47 17.67 19.16
CA VAL A 116 20.60 18.66 20.25
C VAL A 116 20.31 20.08 19.73
N ASP A 117 20.87 20.47 18.59
CA ASP A 117 20.64 21.78 17.98
C ASP A 117 19.16 21.99 17.62
N GLN A 118 18.48 20.95 17.11
CA GLN A 118 17.04 20.97 16.86
C GLN A 118 16.27 21.20 18.17
N ARG A 119 16.59 20.45 19.22
CA ARG A 119 15.93 20.57 20.52
C ARG A 119 16.14 21.94 21.16
N MET A 120 17.34 22.50 21.08
CA MET A 120 17.66 23.84 21.58
C MET A 120 16.90 24.94 20.82
N ALA A 121 16.61 24.71 19.54
CA ALA A 121 15.76 25.57 18.73
C ALA A 121 14.25 25.39 18.99
N GLY A 122 13.87 24.57 19.97
CA GLY A 122 12.47 24.24 20.28
C GLY A 122 11.81 23.32 19.25
N ARG A 123 12.60 22.71 18.35
CA ARG A 123 12.12 21.83 17.28
C ARG A 123 12.15 20.37 17.71
N LEU A 124 11.17 19.60 17.25
CA LEU A 124 11.13 18.15 17.43
C LEU A 124 11.82 17.46 16.25
N ALA A 125 12.50 16.35 16.50
CA ALA A 125 13.02 15.47 15.46
C ALA A 125 12.19 14.18 15.43
N LEU A 126 11.55 13.90 14.31
CA LEU A 126 10.72 12.71 14.09
C LEU A 126 11.37 11.83 13.02
N LEU A 127 11.72 10.60 13.38
CA LEU A 127 12.13 9.54 12.46
C LEU A 127 10.94 8.63 12.19
N VAL A 128 10.51 8.56 10.94
CA VAL A 128 9.47 7.65 10.47
C VAL A 128 10.09 6.59 9.58
N ILE A 129 9.85 5.31 9.91
CA ILE A 129 10.28 4.19 9.09
C ILE A 129 9.03 3.46 8.59
N ASP A 130 8.74 3.60 7.31
CA ASP A 130 7.67 2.92 6.59
C ASP A 130 8.15 1.55 6.08
N GLU A 131 7.26 0.55 6.07
CA GLU A 131 7.58 -0.86 5.81
C GLU A 131 8.67 -1.43 6.74
N ALA A 132 8.59 -1.08 8.04
CA ALA A 132 9.59 -1.44 9.05
C ALA A 132 9.76 -2.96 9.28
N GLN A 133 8.81 -3.80 8.87
CA GLN A 133 8.97 -5.26 8.93
C GLN A 133 10.11 -5.78 8.04
N ASN A 134 10.57 -4.97 7.07
CA ASN A 134 11.68 -5.30 6.19
C ASN A 134 13.05 -4.93 6.78
N LEU A 135 13.10 -4.34 7.98
CA LEU A 135 14.37 -4.04 8.64
C LEU A 135 15.03 -5.32 9.16
N SER A 136 16.34 -5.36 9.05
CA SER A 136 17.15 -6.40 9.71
C SER A 136 17.12 -6.23 11.23
N LEU A 137 17.40 -7.30 11.98
CA LEU A 137 17.54 -7.23 13.44
C LEU A 137 18.63 -6.24 13.87
N THR A 138 19.73 -6.18 13.13
CA THR A 138 20.83 -5.24 13.40
C THR A 138 20.42 -3.79 13.16
N ALA A 139 19.60 -3.52 12.13
CA ALA A 139 19.03 -2.19 11.92
C ALA A 139 18.04 -1.82 13.03
N LEU A 140 17.16 -2.73 13.48
CA LEU A 140 16.24 -2.48 14.59
C LEU A 140 16.96 -2.23 15.92
N GLU A 141 18.06 -2.94 16.18
CA GLU A 141 18.95 -2.63 17.30
C GLU A 141 19.57 -1.25 17.17
N GLU A 142 19.95 -0.82 15.97
CA GLU A 142 20.43 0.55 15.78
C GLU A 142 19.34 1.59 16.03
N VAL A 143 18.11 1.36 15.56
CA VAL A 143 16.96 2.21 15.89
C VAL A 143 16.76 2.28 17.41
N ARG A 144 16.89 1.13 18.11
CA ARG A 144 16.87 1.09 19.59
C ARG A 144 17.98 1.97 20.17
N MET A 145 19.19 1.91 19.63
CA MET A 145 20.31 2.73 20.09
C MET A 145 20.09 4.23 19.84
N LEU A 146 19.54 4.62 18.68
CA LEU A 146 19.20 6.01 18.37
C LEU A 146 18.18 6.61 19.35
N SER A 147 17.21 5.82 19.82
CA SER A 147 16.25 6.29 20.84
C SER A 147 16.86 6.54 22.23
N ASN A 148 18.11 6.11 22.47
CA ASN A 148 18.87 6.48 23.68
C ASN A 148 19.39 7.90 23.62
N LEU A 149 19.34 8.57 22.46
CA LEU A 149 19.76 9.96 22.36
C LEU A 149 18.75 10.82 23.12
N GLU A 150 19.14 11.21 24.32
CA GLU A 150 18.35 12.03 25.24
C GLU A 150 19.26 12.99 25.99
N THR A 151 18.69 14.11 26.44
CA THR A 151 19.27 14.93 27.50
C THR A 151 18.73 14.43 28.84
N GLU A 152 19.27 14.93 29.95
CA GLU A 152 18.76 14.63 31.30
C GLU A 152 17.24 14.88 31.47
N LYS A 153 16.66 15.72 30.60
CA LYS A 153 15.28 16.20 30.73
C LYS A 153 14.37 15.81 29.57
N SER A 154 14.89 15.29 28.45
CA SER A 154 14.07 15.02 27.27
C SER A 154 14.73 14.13 26.23
N LYS A 155 13.91 13.30 25.57
CA LYS A 155 14.28 12.61 24.33
C LYS A 155 14.65 13.60 23.22
N LEU A 156 15.69 13.28 22.45
CA LEU A 156 16.13 14.10 21.32
C LEU A 156 15.50 13.68 19.99
N ILE A 157 15.06 12.43 19.89
CA ILE A 157 14.44 11.89 18.68
C ILE A 157 13.21 11.06 19.04
N GLN A 158 12.13 11.28 18.28
CA GLN A 158 10.90 10.53 18.32
C GLN A 158 10.92 9.52 17.17
N ILE A 159 10.64 8.24 17.45
CA ILE A 159 10.68 7.19 16.41
C ILE A 159 9.28 6.63 16.17
N MET A 160 8.92 6.49 14.90
CA MET A 160 7.68 5.88 14.44
C MET A 160 7.99 4.73 13.49
N LEU A 161 7.54 3.53 13.85
CA LEU A 161 7.64 2.34 13.02
C LEU A 161 6.29 2.02 12.41
N VAL A 162 6.20 2.05 11.08
CA VAL A 162 4.98 1.74 10.33
C VAL A 162 5.22 0.47 9.53
N GLY A 163 4.32 -0.50 9.63
CA GLY A 163 4.52 -1.76 8.92
C GLY A 163 3.30 -2.67 8.86
N GLN A 164 3.54 -3.89 8.41
CA GLN A 164 2.56 -4.97 8.32
C GLN A 164 2.39 -5.68 9.68
N PRO A 165 1.38 -6.56 9.86
CA PRO A 165 1.21 -7.30 11.12
C PRO A 165 2.47 -8.07 11.55
N THR A 166 3.25 -8.56 10.58
CA THR A 166 4.53 -9.23 10.79
C THR A 166 5.57 -8.39 11.54
N LEU A 167 5.46 -7.06 11.54
CA LEU A 167 6.28 -6.18 12.37
C LEU A 167 6.02 -6.43 13.86
N ARG A 168 4.77 -6.70 14.25
CA ARG A 168 4.42 -7.02 15.64
C ARG A 168 5.07 -8.33 16.07
N ASP A 169 5.06 -9.33 15.19
CA ASP A 169 5.69 -10.63 15.44
C ASP A 169 7.21 -10.48 15.53
N LEU A 170 7.80 -9.63 14.68
CA LEU A 170 9.22 -9.30 14.71
C LEU A 170 9.61 -8.63 16.04
N LEU A 171 8.87 -7.61 16.47
CA LEU A 171 9.10 -6.91 17.74
C LEU A 171 8.82 -7.79 18.97
N ALA A 172 8.02 -8.85 18.84
CA ALA A 172 7.75 -9.80 19.91
C ALA A 172 8.88 -10.82 20.14
N ARG A 173 9.88 -10.87 19.25
CA ARG A 173 11.02 -11.78 19.38
C ARG A 173 11.86 -11.45 20.63
N PRO A 174 12.41 -12.46 21.34
CA PRO A 174 13.21 -12.26 22.54
C PRO A 174 14.39 -11.30 22.35
N GLU A 175 15.02 -11.34 21.17
CA GLU A 175 16.18 -10.49 20.83
C GLU A 175 15.82 -8.99 20.81
N LEU A 176 14.55 -8.65 20.55
CA LEU A 176 14.05 -7.28 20.49
C LEU A 176 13.23 -6.88 21.72
N GLU A 177 13.28 -7.66 22.79
CA GLU A 177 12.51 -7.38 24.01
C GLU A 177 12.79 -5.97 24.56
N GLN A 178 14.05 -5.53 24.52
CA GLN A 178 14.44 -4.20 24.97
C GLN A 178 13.86 -3.08 24.10
N LEU A 179 13.72 -3.29 22.80
CA LEU A 179 13.06 -2.35 21.89
C LEU A 179 11.56 -2.33 22.15
N ARG A 180 10.94 -3.51 22.28
CA ARG A 180 9.50 -3.67 22.56
C ARG A 180 9.07 -2.97 23.84
N GLN A 181 9.86 -3.07 24.91
CA GLN A 181 9.58 -2.40 26.19
C GLN A 181 9.58 -0.86 26.09
N ARG A 182 10.16 -0.29 25.03
CA ARG A 182 10.16 1.15 24.77
C ARG A 182 9.00 1.62 23.89
N VAL A 183 8.27 0.69 23.28
CA VAL A 183 7.05 1.00 22.52
C VAL A 183 6.01 1.51 23.49
N THR A 184 5.81 2.82 23.47
CA THR A 184 4.89 3.50 24.39
C THR A 184 3.47 3.49 23.82
N VAL A 185 3.36 3.61 22.49
CA VAL A 185 2.09 3.61 21.78
C VAL A 185 2.16 2.60 20.66
N SER A 186 1.16 1.72 20.58
CA SER A 186 0.99 0.78 19.49
C SER A 186 -0.46 0.79 19.03
N TYR A 187 -0.68 0.92 17.73
CA TYR A 187 -2.00 0.86 17.12
C TYR A 187 -2.01 -0.08 15.92
N HIS A 188 -3.07 -0.86 15.79
CA HIS A 188 -3.31 -1.72 14.64
C HIS A 188 -4.45 -1.14 13.82
N LEU A 189 -4.16 -0.73 12.58
CA LEU A 189 -5.12 -0.18 11.64
C LEU A 189 -5.93 -1.32 11.01
N GLU A 190 -7.11 -1.55 11.58
CA GLU A 190 -8.07 -2.55 11.12
C GLU A 190 -8.66 -2.17 9.76
N PRO A 191 -9.12 -3.16 8.96
CA PRO A 191 -9.94 -2.91 7.78
C PRO A 191 -11.22 -2.14 8.13
N LEU A 192 -11.79 -1.45 7.13
CA LEU A 192 -13.05 -0.73 7.26
C LEU A 192 -14.22 -1.70 7.46
N ASP A 193 -15.16 -1.37 8.34
CA ASP A 193 -16.42 -2.11 8.42
C ASP A 193 -17.34 -1.83 7.21
N VAL A 194 -18.51 -2.47 7.17
CA VAL A 194 -19.47 -2.36 6.06
C VAL A 194 -19.95 -0.91 5.87
N ASP A 195 -20.30 -0.24 6.97
CA ASP A 195 -20.83 1.12 6.94
C ASP A 195 -19.72 2.14 6.60
N GLU A 196 -18.51 1.93 7.13
CA GLU A 196 -17.32 2.68 6.79
C GLU A 196 -16.91 2.49 5.33
N THR A 197 -17.08 1.29 4.77
CA THR A 197 -16.82 1.01 3.36
C THR A 197 -17.78 1.78 2.46
N ALA A 198 -19.08 1.76 2.77
CA ALA A 198 -20.08 2.54 2.03
C ALA A 198 -19.77 4.05 2.08
N ALA A 199 -19.41 4.55 3.26
CA ALA A 199 -19.04 5.95 3.45
C ALA A 199 -17.73 6.31 2.74
N TYR A 200 -16.72 5.42 2.75
CA TYR A 200 -15.45 5.57 2.05
C TYR A 200 -15.62 5.70 0.54
N VAL A 201 -16.35 4.75 -0.07
CA VAL A 201 -16.61 4.72 -1.51
C VAL A 201 -17.30 6.00 -1.96
N ASN A 202 -18.40 6.36 -1.28
CA ASN A 202 -19.15 7.57 -1.59
C ASN A 202 -18.36 8.86 -1.26
N HIS A 203 -17.45 8.84 -0.27
CA HIS A 203 -16.55 9.96 -0.02
C HIS A 203 -15.62 10.22 -1.20
N ARG A 204 -14.97 9.17 -1.74
CA ARG A 204 -14.06 9.31 -2.88
C ARG A 204 -14.79 9.76 -4.15
N LEU A 205 -15.99 9.23 -4.41
CA LEU A 205 -16.84 9.71 -5.52
C LEU A 205 -17.19 11.19 -5.37
N ARG A 206 -17.61 11.62 -4.18
CA ARG A 206 -17.90 13.04 -3.89
C ARG A 206 -16.70 13.95 -4.10
N ARG A 207 -15.50 13.51 -3.68
CA ARG A 207 -14.26 14.27 -3.84
C ARG A 207 -13.88 14.47 -5.31
N ALA A 208 -14.13 13.46 -6.14
CA ALA A 208 -13.83 13.53 -7.57
C ALA A 208 -14.93 14.20 -8.40
N ALA A 209 -16.13 14.45 -7.86
CA ALA A 209 -17.27 14.90 -8.63
C ALA A 209 -17.17 16.35 -9.13
N ILE A 210 -17.73 16.59 -10.32
CA ILE A 210 -18.03 17.91 -10.87
C ILE A 210 -19.56 18.08 -10.83
N GLY A 211 -20.05 18.85 -9.86
CA GLY A 211 -21.49 19.08 -9.67
C GLY A 211 -22.13 18.08 -8.72
N ALA A 212 -23.33 17.57 -9.07
CA ALA A 212 -24.04 16.59 -8.24
C ALA A 212 -23.23 15.28 -8.20
N PRO A 213 -22.81 14.81 -7.01
CA PRO A 213 -21.93 13.66 -6.91
C PRO A 213 -22.66 12.37 -7.23
N LEU A 214 -22.00 11.49 -7.99
CA LEU A 214 -22.42 10.09 -8.10
C LEU A 214 -22.45 9.47 -6.70
N GLN A 215 -23.56 8.80 -6.39
CA GLN A 215 -23.74 8.08 -5.14
C GLN A 215 -24.15 6.65 -5.45
N TRP A 216 -23.43 5.70 -4.86
CA TRP A 216 -23.77 4.29 -4.97
C TRP A 216 -24.62 3.88 -3.78
N SER A 217 -25.63 3.05 -4.08
CA SER A 217 -26.54 2.50 -3.08
C SER A 217 -25.81 1.54 -2.13
N ARG A 218 -26.44 1.25 -0.99
CA ARG A 218 -25.92 0.30 -0.02
C ARG A 218 -25.70 -1.08 -0.64
N ASP A 219 -26.63 -1.53 -1.47
CA ASP A 219 -26.53 -2.83 -2.15
C ASP A 219 -25.26 -2.97 -3.01
N VAL A 220 -24.85 -1.88 -3.69
CA VAL A 220 -23.60 -1.87 -4.48
C VAL A 220 -22.39 -1.86 -3.55
N THR A 221 -22.40 -1.03 -2.50
CA THR A 221 -21.26 -0.94 -1.58
C THR A 221 -21.07 -2.19 -0.73
N ASP A 222 -22.15 -2.92 -0.44
CA ASP A 222 -22.10 -4.17 0.32
C ASP A 222 -21.45 -5.28 -0.52
N VAL A 223 -21.73 -5.34 -1.83
CA VAL A 223 -21.01 -6.23 -2.76
C VAL A 223 -19.52 -5.88 -2.79
N ILE A 224 -19.19 -4.58 -2.88
CA ILE A 224 -17.78 -4.14 -2.85
C ILE A 224 -17.12 -4.51 -1.52
N HIS A 225 -17.81 -4.34 -0.38
CA HIS A 225 -17.28 -4.71 0.93
C HIS A 225 -17.04 -6.22 1.05
N LEU A 226 -17.99 -7.04 0.60
CA LEU A 226 -17.91 -8.50 0.70
C LEU A 226 -16.64 -9.07 0.04
N HIS A 227 -16.23 -8.49 -1.08
CA HIS A 227 -15.04 -8.92 -1.85
C HIS A 227 -13.80 -8.06 -1.55
N GLY A 228 -13.99 -6.82 -1.09
CA GLY A 228 -12.92 -5.92 -0.67
C GLY A 228 -12.41 -6.19 0.75
N GLU A 229 -13.20 -6.89 1.57
CA GLU A 229 -12.91 -7.22 2.97
C GLU A 229 -12.58 -5.99 3.83
N GLY A 230 -13.17 -4.83 3.49
CA GLY A 230 -12.85 -3.58 4.16
C GLY A 230 -11.47 -2.99 3.83
N ILE A 231 -10.67 -3.63 2.98
CA ILE A 231 -9.31 -3.17 2.64
C ILE A 231 -9.41 -2.09 1.54
N PRO A 232 -9.05 -0.82 1.81
CA PRO A 232 -9.14 0.29 0.86
C PRO A 232 -8.51 -0.02 -0.51
N ARG A 233 -7.34 -0.65 -0.57
CA ARG A 233 -6.71 -1.02 -1.85
C ARG A 233 -7.58 -1.97 -2.68
N LYS A 234 -8.17 -3.00 -2.07
CA LYS A 234 -9.08 -3.94 -2.76
C LYS A 234 -10.36 -3.24 -3.18
N ILE A 235 -10.96 -2.47 -2.27
CA ILE A 235 -12.15 -1.64 -2.54
C ILE A 235 -11.93 -0.74 -3.76
N ASN A 236 -10.78 -0.07 -3.84
CA ASN A 236 -10.45 0.82 -4.95
C ASN A 236 -10.32 0.07 -6.29
N VAL A 237 -9.72 -1.12 -6.29
CA VAL A 237 -9.63 -1.95 -7.50
C VAL A 237 -11.02 -2.35 -7.98
N ILE A 238 -11.88 -2.83 -7.08
CA ILE A 238 -13.25 -3.22 -7.42
C ILE A 238 -14.04 -2.02 -7.94
N ALA A 239 -13.98 -0.89 -7.22
CA ALA A 239 -14.74 0.29 -7.57
C ALA A 239 -14.29 0.95 -8.89
N ASP A 240 -12.96 0.99 -9.16
CA ASP A 240 -12.44 1.48 -10.44
C ASP A 240 -12.88 0.57 -11.61
N ALA A 241 -12.88 -0.76 -11.39
CA ALA A 241 -13.41 -1.70 -12.36
C ALA A 241 -14.90 -1.44 -12.62
N ILE A 242 -15.73 -1.34 -11.59
CA ILE A 242 -17.18 -1.09 -11.75
C ILE A 242 -17.44 0.17 -12.60
N LEU A 243 -16.72 1.27 -12.35
CA LEU A 243 -16.84 2.48 -13.18
C LEU A 243 -16.44 2.21 -14.64
N LEU A 244 -15.35 1.48 -14.86
CA LEU A 244 -14.87 1.18 -16.20
C LEU A 244 -15.83 0.27 -16.98
N PHE A 245 -16.39 -0.75 -16.34
CA PHE A 245 -17.38 -1.65 -16.95
C PHE A 245 -18.68 -0.93 -17.27
N GLY A 246 -19.22 -0.18 -16.30
CA GLY A 246 -20.41 0.63 -16.54
C GLY A 246 -20.20 1.64 -17.67
N TYR A 247 -18.99 2.21 -17.82
CA TYR A 247 -18.66 3.05 -18.96
C TYR A 247 -18.63 2.27 -20.29
N GLY A 248 -18.04 1.07 -20.29
CA GLY A 248 -18.00 0.19 -21.48
C GLY A 248 -19.38 -0.25 -21.97
N GLU A 249 -20.33 -0.41 -21.06
CA GLU A 249 -21.75 -0.70 -21.34
C GLU A 249 -22.64 0.54 -21.46
N GLU A 250 -22.07 1.75 -21.38
CA GLU A 250 -22.79 3.02 -21.41
C GLU A 250 -23.89 3.17 -20.32
N ARG A 251 -23.70 2.52 -19.16
CA ARG A 251 -24.60 2.57 -18.00
C ARG A 251 -24.29 3.77 -17.11
N ARG A 252 -25.19 4.76 -17.08
CA ARG A 252 -25.04 5.93 -16.18
C ARG A 252 -25.34 5.63 -14.71
N VAL A 253 -26.18 4.64 -14.45
CA VAL A 253 -26.54 4.20 -13.10
C VAL A 253 -25.87 2.87 -12.85
N ILE A 254 -25.11 2.80 -11.76
CA ILE A 254 -24.48 1.57 -11.28
C ILE A 254 -25.46 0.91 -10.30
N ASP A 255 -25.96 -0.27 -10.66
CA ASP A 255 -26.80 -1.09 -9.81
C ASP A 255 -26.05 -2.31 -9.26
N VAL A 256 -26.73 -3.06 -8.39
CA VAL A 256 -26.16 -4.27 -7.77
C VAL A 256 -25.90 -5.39 -8.78
N GLY A 257 -26.62 -5.42 -9.91
CA GLY A 257 -26.45 -6.42 -10.96
C GLY A 257 -25.08 -6.26 -11.63
N LEU A 258 -24.80 -5.05 -12.13
CA LEU A 258 -23.51 -4.71 -12.71
C LEU A 258 -22.37 -4.90 -11.70
N ALA A 259 -22.55 -4.53 -10.43
CA ALA A 259 -21.52 -4.72 -9.41
C ALA A 259 -21.17 -6.20 -9.21
N LYS A 260 -22.16 -7.11 -9.23
CA LYS A 260 -21.95 -8.56 -9.12
C LYS A 260 -21.25 -9.13 -10.34
N GLU A 261 -21.69 -8.75 -11.55
CA GLU A 261 -21.09 -9.18 -12.81
C GLU A 261 -19.60 -8.82 -12.88
N VAL A 262 -19.26 -7.58 -12.52
CA VAL A 262 -17.87 -7.11 -12.49
C VAL A 262 -17.04 -7.89 -11.49
N VAL A 263 -17.57 -8.12 -10.29
CA VAL A 263 -16.86 -8.86 -9.25
C VAL A 263 -16.64 -10.31 -9.65
N GLU A 264 -17.64 -10.97 -10.22
CA GLU A 264 -17.53 -12.34 -10.73
C GLU A 264 -16.38 -12.43 -11.73
N GLU A 265 -16.28 -11.48 -12.66
CA GLU A 265 -15.18 -11.55 -13.62
C GLU A 265 -13.82 -11.13 -13.06
N LEU A 266 -13.76 -10.23 -12.07
CA LEU A 266 -12.51 -9.97 -11.34
C LEU A 266 -12.00 -11.21 -10.61
N VAL A 267 -12.91 -12.07 -10.12
CA VAL A 267 -12.58 -13.35 -9.52
C VAL A 267 -12.13 -14.35 -10.60
N THR A 268 -12.87 -14.50 -11.71
CA THR A 268 -12.49 -15.39 -12.83
C THR A 268 -11.13 -15.02 -13.42
N THR A 269 -10.81 -13.74 -13.51
CA THR A 269 -9.53 -13.25 -14.01
C THR A 269 -8.40 -13.28 -12.98
N GLY A 270 -8.65 -13.75 -11.75
CA GLY A 270 -7.66 -13.86 -10.68
C GLY A 270 -7.15 -12.52 -10.14
N VAL A 271 -7.87 -11.43 -10.41
CA VAL A 271 -7.55 -10.09 -9.90
C VAL A 271 -7.90 -9.97 -8.41
N ILE A 272 -8.91 -10.72 -7.97
CA ILE A 272 -9.34 -10.83 -6.58
C ILE A 272 -9.45 -12.31 -6.24
N ALA A 273 -9.12 -12.69 -5.01
CA ALA A 273 -9.24 -14.07 -4.57
C ALA A 273 -10.71 -14.52 -4.57
N ASP A 274 -10.95 -15.74 -5.05
CA ASP A 274 -12.27 -16.36 -5.00
C ASP A 274 -12.67 -16.67 -3.56
N ARG A 275 -13.83 -16.16 -3.13
CA ARG A 275 -14.40 -16.43 -1.82
C ARG A 275 -15.46 -17.54 -1.84
N SER A 276 -15.90 -17.98 -3.03
CA SER A 276 -16.84 -19.10 -3.18
C SER A 276 -16.21 -20.46 -2.85
N ALA A 277 -14.88 -20.51 -2.79
CA ALA A 277 -14.10 -21.65 -2.32
C ALA A 277 -13.49 -21.41 -0.92
N SER A 278 -14.30 -21.06 0.08
CA SER A 278 -13.88 -21.21 1.48
C SER A 278 -14.39 -22.54 2.04
N PRO A 279 -13.52 -23.45 2.54
CA PRO A 279 -13.96 -24.62 3.28
C PRO A 279 -14.44 -24.18 4.66
N ALA A 280 -15.69 -23.78 4.76
CA ALA A 280 -16.37 -23.63 6.04
C ALA A 280 -16.84 -25.01 6.52
N ALA A 281 -15.99 -25.75 7.25
CA ALA A 281 -16.37 -26.65 8.36
C ALA A 281 -15.20 -27.57 8.76
N THR A 282 -14.31 -27.11 9.64
CA THR A 282 -13.73 -27.99 10.67
C THR A 282 -13.38 -27.18 11.92
N SER A 283 -14.41 -26.57 12.52
CA SER A 283 -14.38 -26.14 13.92
C SER A 283 -15.62 -26.71 14.59
N ALA A 284 -15.55 -28.01 14.87
CA ALA A 284 -16.48 -28.75 15.72
C ALA A 284 -15.84 -30.07 16.12
N ALA A 285 -14.92 -30.03 17.09
CA ALA A 285 -14.65 -31.09 18.06
C ALA A 285 -13.40 -30.74 18.87
N SER A 286 -13.58 -30.08 20.01
CA SER A 286 -12.75 -30.22 21.22
C SER A 286 -13.34 -29.32 22.30
N GLY A 287 -14.41 -29.81 22.91
CA GLY A 287 -15.12 -29.13 23.98
C GLY A 287 -16.03 -30.09 24.70
N GLU A 288 -15.46 -31.13 25.32
CA GLU A 288 -16.07 -31.88 26.43
C GLU A 288 -14.99 -32.75 27.12
N LEU A 289 -15.08 -32.87 28.45
CA LEU A 289 -14.16 -33.46 29.45
C LEU A 289 -13.14 -32.44 30.00
N VAL A 290 -13.16 -31.99 31.26
CA VAL A 290 -13.76 -32.50 32.50
C VAL A 290 -14.02 -31.31 33.43
N ALA A 291 -15.25 -31.17 33.93
CA ALA A 291 -15.53 -30.49 35.17
C ALA A 291 -15.66 -31.52 36.30
N SER A 292 -15.17 -31.12 37.47
CA SER A 292 -15.44 -31.67 38.80
C SER A 292 -14.39 -32.62 39.39
N MET A 293 -13.65 -32.10 40.39
CA MET A 293 -13.66 -32.52 41.81
C MET A 293 -12.36 -31.99 42.45
N ALA A 294 -12.37 -30.84 43.13
CA ALA A 294 -12.74 -30.61 44.54
C ALA A 294 -11.55 -30.70 45.52
N SER A 295 -11.52 -29.70 46.42
CA SER A 295 -10.92 -29.64 47.77
C SER A 295 -9.39 -29.51 47.98
N MET A 296 -8.98 -28.36 48.54
CA MET A 296 -7.85 -28.24 49.48
C MET A 296 -8.23 -28.87 50.84
N PRO A 297 -7.29 -29.21 51.75
CA PRO A 297 -6.65 -28.20 52.64
C PRO A 297 -5.17 -28.44 53.01
N VAL A 298 -4.65 -27.46 53.73
CA VAL A 298 -3.33 -27.22 54.35
C VAL A 298 -2.98 -28.21 55.48
N ALA A 299 -1.71 -28.63 55.62
CA ALA A 299 -0.96 -28.67 56.90
C ALA A 299 0.47 -29.26 56.81
N ALA A 300 1.40 -28.50 57.38
CA ALA A 300 2.64 -28.79 58.11
C ALA A 300 3.20 -30.23 58.24
N GLY A 301 4.55 -30.32 58.24
CA GLY A 301 5.27 -31.32 59.06
C GLY A 301 6.60 -31.83 58.51
N MET A 302 7.71 -31.22 58.96
CA MET A 302 9.01 -31.81 59.36
C MET A 302 9.52 -33.10 58.68
N SER A 303 10.73 -33.05 58.10
CA SER A 303 11.92 -33.78 58.60
C SER A 303 13.12 -33.72 57.63
N ALA A 304 14.29 -33.36 58.17
CA ALA A 304 15.61 -33.71 57.62
C ALA A 304 15.96 -35.15 58.10
N PRO A 305 16.98 -35.87 57.57
CA PRO A 305 18.39 -35.45 57.67
C PRO A 305 19.37 -35.89 56.54
N ALA A 306 20.50 -35.17 56.52
CA ALA A 306 21.92 -35.59 56.45
C ALA A 306 22.50 -36.59 55.42
N ALA A 307 23.62 -36.12 54.84
CA ALA A 307 24.91 -36.80 54.58
C ALA A 307 25.07 -37.72 53.35
N ALA A 308 25.94 -37.33 52.40
CA ALA A 308 27.33 -37.81 52.35
C ALA A 308 28.09 -37.35 51.06
N ALA A 309 29.30 -36.83 51.30
CA ALA A 309 30.54 -36.82 50.50
C ALA A 309 30.54 -37.07 48.97
N ALA A 310 31.23 -36.20 48.21
CA ALA A 310 32.59 -36.49 47.69
C ALA A 310 33.09 -35.47 46.63
N SER A 311 34.30 -34.95 46.86
CA SER A 311 35.37 -34.57 45.92
C SER A 311 35.10 -33.73 44.64
N ALA A 312 35.78 -32.58 44.58
CA ALA A 312 36.15 -31.87 43.34
C ALA A 312 37.15 -32.68 42.49
N PRO A 313 37.33 -32.37 41.18
CA PRO A 313 38.45 -31.49 40.81
C PRO A 313 38.18 -30.54 39.63
N ALA A 314 39.24 -29.79 39.28
CA ALA A 314 39.31 -28.58 38.48
C ALA A 314 39.31 -28.71 36.93
N ALA A 315 38.99 -27.58 36.28
CA ALA A 315 39.50 -27.01 35.02
C ALA A 315 39.46 -27.79 33.67
N ALA A 316 38.76 -27.21 32.67
CA ALA A 316 39.14 -27.30 31.24
C ALA A 316 38.53 -26.15 30.40
N ALA A 317 39.38 -25.48 29.60
CA ALA A 317 39.08 -24.38 28.69
C ALA A 317 38.26 -24.79 27.43
N PRO A 318 37.59 -23.86 26.71
CA PRO A 318 36.78 -24.20 25.53
C PRO A 318 37.66 -24.50 24.30
N ARG A 319 37.38 -25.63 23.63
CA ARG A 319 38.03 -26.05 22.37
C ARG A 319 37.36 -25.37 21.16
N ALA A 320 38.18 -24.91 20.22
CA ALA A 320 37.78 -24.32 18.94
C ALA A 320 37.07 -25.34 18.00
N PRO A 321 36.15 -24.88 17.12
CA PRO A 321 35.42 -25.76 16.21
C PRO A 321 36.32 -26.33 15.09
N SER A 322 36.13 -27.62 14.80
CA SER A 322 36.90 -28.43 13.87
C SER A 322 36.88 -27.89 12.43
N GLN A 323 38.07 -27.78 11.83
CA GLN A 323 38.38 -27.23 10.50
C GLN A 323 37.58 -27.84 9.32
N THR A 324 36.93 -28.98 9.52
CA THR A 324 36.15 -29.68 8.49
C THR A 324 34.79 -29.02 8.20
N VAL A 325 34.19 -28.34 9.18
CA VAL A 325 32.86 -27.70 9.01
C VAL A 325 32.97 -26.37 8.27
N THR A 326 34.04 -25.61 8.53
CA THR A 326 34.33 -24.32 7.88
C THR A 326 34.57 -24.49 6.38
N ALA A 327 35.31 -25.52 5.98
CA ALA A 327 35.63 -25.79 4.58
C ALA A 327 34.41 -26.20 3.71
N VAL A 328 33.38 -26.78 4.33
CA VAL A 328 32.13 -27.14 3.63
C VAL A 328 31.26 -25.90 3.44
N LEU A 329 31.15 -25.05 4.46
CA LEU A 329 30.43 -23.78 4.41
C LEU A 329 31.04 -22.80 3.38
N ASP A 330 32.37 -22.74 3.29
CA ASP A 330 33.06 -21.86 2.32
C ASP A 330 32.81 -22.31 0.86
N ARG A 331 32.76 -23.61 0.59
CA ARG A 331 32.39 -24.13 -0.75
C ARG A 331 30.94 -23.85 -1.11
N GLU A 332 30.03 -23.99 -0.14
CA GLU A 332 28.61 -23.69 -0.34
C GLU A 332 28.41 -22.21 -0.67
N LEU A 333 29.11 -21.32 0.05
CA LEU A 333 29.07 -19.87 -0.15
C LEU A 333 29.60 -19.48 -1.54
N GLN A 334 30.76 -20.01 -1.93
CA GLN A 334 31.34 -19.77 -3.26
C GLN A 334 30.43 -20.25 -4.40
N SER A 335 29.74 -21.38 -4.21
CA SER A 335 28.78 -21.90 -5.20
C SER A 335 27.53 -21.01 -5.33
N ARG A 336 27.09 -20.39 -4.23
CA ARG A 336 25.96 -19.45 -4.21
C ARG A 336 26.33 -18.11 -4.84
N GLU A 337 27.50 -17.58 -4.52
CA GLU A 337 28.02 -16.34 -5.12
C GLU A 337 28.19 -16.47 -6.63
N ALA A 338 28.71 -17.62 -7.11
CA ALA A 338 28.83 -17.88 -8.54
C ALA A 338 27.47 -17.91 -9.26
N ARG A 339 26.44 -18.51 -8.64
CA ARG A 339 25.07 -18.54 -9.19
C ARG A 339 24.42 -17.15 -9.22
N VAL A 340 24.66 -16.34 -8.18
CA VAL A 340 24.16 -14.96 -8.13
C VAL A 340 24.81 -14.13 -9.23
N ALA A 341 26.14 -14.20 -9.37
CA ALA A 341 26.87 -13.48 -10.41
C ALA A 341 26.45 -13.90 -11.84
N GLU A 342 26.12 -15.18 -12.06
CA GLU A 342 25.57 -15.64 -13.35
C GLU A 342 24.15 -15.10 -13.59
N SER A 343 23.32 -15.03 -12.55
CA SER A 343 21.97 -14.47 -12.64
C SER A 343 22.00 -12.96 -12.95
N GLU A 344 22.92 -12.22 -12.33
CA GLU A 344 23.09 -10.77 -12.55
C GLU A 344 23.55 -10.48 -13.97
N ARG A 345 24.48 -11.29 -14.51
CA ARG A 345 24.90 -11.20 -15.91
C ARG A 345 23.75 -11.45 -16.88
N ARG A 346 22.90 -12.46 -16.61
CA ARG A 346 21.71 -12.73 -17.43
C ARG A 346 20.70 -11.58 -17.37
N ILE A 347 20.48 -10.99 -16.19
CA ILE A 347 19.55 -9.86 -16.04
C ILE A 347 20.08 -8.63 -16.78
N ALA A 348 21.38 -8.33 -16.67
CA ALA A 348 22.02 -7.23 -17.38
C ALA A 348 21.93 -7.40 -18.91
N GLU A 349 22.12 -8.63 -19.41
CA GLU A 349 21.98 -8.95 -20.83
C GLU A 349 20.53 -8.82 -21.31
N GLN A 350 19.55 -9.31 -20.53
CA GLN A 350 18.12 -9.12 -20.81
C GLN A 350 17.71 -7.65 -20.84
N GLN A 351 18.23 -6.84 -19.91
CA GLN A 351 17.99 -5.40 -19.88
C GLN A 351 18.62 -4.69 -21.09
N ARG A 352 19.81 -5.12 -21.52
CA ARG A 352 20.48 -4.60 -22.71
C ARG A 352 19.67 -4.87 -23.98
N VAL A 353 19.20 -6.11 -24.16
CA VAL A 353 18.36 -6.51 -25.30
C VAL A 353 17.03 -5.75 -25.29
N LEU A 354 16.42 -5.57 -24.12
CA LEU A 354 15.17 -4.81 -23.98
C LEU A 354 15.38 -3.33 -24.38
N MET A 355 16.46 -2.71 -23.93
CA MET A 355 16.81 -1.33 -24.30
C MET A 355 17.11 -1.18 -25.79
N GLU A 356 17.79 -2.16 -26.39
CA GLU A 356 18.06 -2.20 -27.84
C GLU A 356 16.76 -2.34 -28.64
N SER A 357 15.83 -3.19 -28.19
CA SER A 357 14.49 -3.32 -28.78
C SER A 357 13.68 -2.03 -28.69
N TYR A 358 13.77 -1.32 -27.56
CA TYR A 358 13.07 -0.05 -27.34
C TYR A 358 13.64 1.07 -28.22
N ARG A 359 14.96 1.08 -28.43
CA ARG A 359 15.65 2.00 -29.34
C ARG A 359 15.22 1.77 -30.79
N LEU A 360 15.17 0.52 -31.24
CA LEU A 360 14.71 0.17 -32.59
C LEU A 360 13.24 0.54 -32.82
N LEU A 361 12.37 0.31 -31.83
CA LEU A 361 10.96 0.70 -31.90
C LEU A 361 10.77 2.23 -31.95
N ARG A 362 11.66 2.98 -31.32
CA ARG A 362 11.66 4.45 -31.38
C ARG A 362 12.13 4.97 -32.75
N ASP A 363 13.21 4.41 -33.30
CA ASP A 363 13.74 4.80 -34.62
C ASP A 363 12.75 4.47 -35.77
N VAL A 364 11.95 3.41 -35.63
CA VAL A 364 10.86 3.08 -36.57
C VAL A 364 9.72 4.11 -36.53
N ARG A 365 9.50 4.76 -35.38
CA ARG A 365 8.42 5.73 -35.18
C ARG A 365 8.81 7.16 -35.56
N GLU A 366 10.11 7.47 -35.57
CA GLU A 366 10.66 8.80 -35.91
C GLU A 366 11.07 8.94 -37.40
N LYS A 367 10.88 7.92 -38.26
CA LYS A 367 11.08 8.05 -39.72
C LYS A 367 9.87 8.72 -40.39
N PRO A 368 9.97 9.94 -40.94
CA PRO A 368 8.88 10.56 -41.69
C PRO A 368 8.75 9.89 -43.06
N ALA A 369 7.52 9.54 -43.43
CA ALA A 369 7.16 9.13 -44.79
C ALA A 369 7.41 10.30 -45.75
N ALA A 370 8.59 10.32 -46.36
CA ALA A 370 8.88 11.11 -47.54
C ALA A 370 8.45 10.33 -48.79
N ALA A 371 7.81 11.05 -49.73
CA ALA A 371 7.43 10.68 -51.11
C ALA A 371 6.05 10.05 -51.33
N ALA A 372 5.04 10.90 -51.59
CA ALA A 372 4.26 10.89 -52.84
C ALA A 372 3.29 12.09 -52.89
N GLN A 373 3.57 13.07 -53.77
CA GLN A 373 2.63 14.12 -54.17
C GLN A 373 1.75 13.59 -55.32
N PRO A 374 0.46 13.97 -55.38
CA PRO A 374 -0.18 14.24 -56.65
C PRO A 374 -0.53 15.73 -56.79
N ALA A 375 -0.43 16.19 -58.03
CA ALA A 375 -0.49 17.58 -58.47
C ALA A 375 -1.84 18.28 -58.20
N ALA A 376 -1.76 19.61 -58.13
CA ALA A 376 -2.81 20.56 -57.81
C ALA A 376 -3.96 20.65 -58.85
N ALA A 377 -5.17 20.94 -58.36
CA ALA A 377 -6.27 21.54 -59.11
C ALA A 377 -6.91 22.68 -58.27
N PRO A 378 -7.40 23.77 -58.89
CA PRO A 378 -7.62 25.06 -58.22
C PRO A 378 -8.95 25.17 -57.47
N ARG A 379 -8.96 25.99 -56.41
CA ARG A 379 -10.11 26.32 -55.55
C ARG A 379 -11.14 27.22 -56.25
N PRO A 380 -12.45 27.01 -56.07
CA PRO A 380 -13.46 28.03 -56.40
C PRO A 380 -13.64 29.03 -55.26
N ALA A 381 -13.89 30.28 -55.63
CA ALA A 381 -14.04 31.45 -54.79
C ALA A 381 -15.39 31.50 -54.05
N TRP A 382 -15.38 32.04 -52.82
CA TRP A 382 -16.59 32.45 -52.09
C TRP A 382 -17.26 33.66 -52.75
N PRO A 383 -18.60 33.72 -52.80
CA PRO A 383 -19.31 34.98 -53.00
C PRO A 383 -19.70 35.66 -51.66
N PRO A 384 -19.92 37.00 -51.67
CA PRO A 384 -19.95 37.83 -50.47
C PRO A 384 -21.33 37.93 -49.79
N SER A 385 -21.27 38.39 -48.55
CA SER A 385 -22.33 38.71 -47.60
C SER A 385 -23.40 39.67 -48.15
N ARG A 386 -24.66 39.50 -47.69
CA ARG A 386 -25.69 40.55 -47.72
C ARG A 386 -26.41 40.70 -46.37
N PRO A 387 -26.95 41.90 -46.07
CA PRO A 387 -27.13 42.40 -44.71
C PRO A 387 -28.52 42.14 -44.10
N ALA A 388 -28.61 42.41 -42.80
CA ALA A 388 -29.80 42.30 -41.95
C ALA A 388 -30.98 43.21 -42.37
N PRO A 389 -32.18 42.93 -41.83
CA PRO A 389 -33.06 44.01 -41.38
C PRO A 389 -33.60 43.80 -39.96
N SER A 390 -33.83 44.94 -39.32
CA SER A 390 -34.42 45.16 -37.99
C SER A 390 -35.95 45.22 -38.00
N GLU A 391 -36.54 44.82 -36.87
CA GLU A 391 -37.80 45.25 -36.23
C GLU A 391 -39.12 45.26 -37.02
N GLN A 392 -40.11 44.47 -36.54
CA GLN A 392 -41.40 44.96 -35.99
C GLN A 392 -42.34 43.79 -35.63
N THR A 393 -42.80 43.76 -34.38
CA THR A 393 -44.03 43.09 -33.86
C THR A 393 -45.25 43.98 -34.24
N PRO A 394 -46.54 43.54 -34.29
CA PRO A 394 -47.18 42.52 -33.46
C PRO A 394 -48.33 41.67 -34.07
N GLY A 395 -48.74 40.61 -33.34
CA GLY A 395 -50.16 40.24 -33.24
C GLY A 395 -50.58 38.79 -33.55
N ARG A 396 -51.19 38.17 -32.52
CA ARG A 396 -52.28 37.17 -32.53
C ARG A 396 -52.03 35.70 -32.92
N THR A 397 -52.12 34.86 -31.87
CA THR A 397 -53.07 33.74 -31.66
C THR A 397 -53.24 32.68 -32.75
N LEU A 398 -52.86 31.42 -32.46
CA LEU A 398 -53.69 30.19 -32.49
C LEU A 398 -52.81 28.92 -32.44
N ALA A 399 -52.96 28.12 -31.38
CA ALA A 399 -52.84 26.65 -31.47
C ALA A 399 -54.16 26.08 -32.04
N PRO A 400 -54.38 24.76 -32.30
CA PRO A 400 -53.58 23.57 -31.91
C PRO A 400 -53.59 22.42 -32.97
N ARG A 401 -53.13 21.23 -32.51
CA ARG A 401 -53.51 19.83 -32.90
C ARG A 401 -52.45 18.99 -33.64
N ILE A 402 -51.89 17.96 -32.98
CA ILE A 402 -52.32 16.54 -32.81
C ILE A 402 -51.90 15.66 -34.00
N ALA A 403 -51.07 14.64 -33.71
CA ALA A 403 -51.07 13.25 -34.20
C ALA A 403 -49.66 12.71 -33.85
N ASP A 404 -49.45 11.91 -32.81
CA ASP A 404 -49.92 10.54 -32.58
C ASP A 404 -49.45 9.58 -33.68
N GLU A 405 -48.38 8.85 -33.41
CA GLU A 405 -48.14 7.53 -33.98
C GLU A 405 -47.23 6.72 -33.04
N SER A 406 -47.88 5.90 -32.24
CA SER A 406 -47.34 4.72 -31.59
C SER A 406 -47.01 3.66 -32.65
N THR A 407 -45.78 3.12 -32.61
CA THR A 407 -45.52 1.76 -33.14
C THR A 407 -44.71 0.95 -32.14
N SER A 408 -45.30 -0.17 -31.81
CA SER A 408 -44.96 -1.19 -30.83
C SER A 408 -43.94 -2.22 -31.31
N VAL A 409 -43.02 -2.56 -30.39
CA VAL A 409 -42.69 -3.94 -29.92
C VAL A 409 -41.80 -4.87 -30.77
N HIS A 410 -40.97 -5.63 -30.02
CA HIS A 410 -40.05 -6.75 -30.32
C HIS A 410 -38.63 -6.35 -30.78
N GLY A 411 -37.53 -6.88 -30.23
CA GLY A 411 -37.29 -7.92 -29.24
C GLY A 411 -35.80 -8.28 -29.23
N PHE A 412 -35.40 -9.00 -28.18
CA PHE A 412 -34.19 -9.84 -28.05
C PHE A 412 -32.81 -9.21 -27.80
N SER A 413 -32.36 -9.52 -26.59
CA SER A 413 -31.01 -9.83 -26.10
C SER A 413 -29.94 -10.17 -27.13
N GLU A 414 -28.78 -9.53 -26.98
CA GLU A 414 -27.47 -10.18 -27.14
C GLU A 414 -26.48 -9.43 -26.24
N GLY A 415 -26.07 -10.10 -25.15
CA GLY A 415 -24.99 -9.64 -24.29
C GLY A 415 -23.70 -9.61 -25.08
N ARG A 416 -23.13 -8.42 -25.25
CA ARG A 416 -21.82 -8.27 -25.90
C ARG A 416 -20.75 -8.72 -24.92
N VAL A 417 -20.21 -9.91 -25.14
CA VAL A 417 -18.98 -10.38 -24.51
C VAL A 417 -17.88 -9.37 -24.83
N LEU A 418 -17.37 -8.70 -23.80
CA LEU A 418 -16.23 -7.80 -23.94
C LEU A 418 -15.01 -8.61 -24.42
N SER A 419 -14.33 -8.11 -25.45
CA SER A 419 -13.22 -8.81 -26.09
C SER A 419 -12.07 -9.06 -25.11
N GLU A 420 -11.44 -10.23 -25.19
CA GLU A 420 -10.25 -10.65 -24.41
C GLU A 420 -9.12 -9.60 -24.33
N THR A 421 -9.03 -8.73 -25.33
CA THR A 421 -8.09 -7.60 -25.41
C THR A 421 -8.38 -6.47 -24.41
N PHE A 422 -9.63 -6.28 -24.01
CA PHE A 422 -10.03 -5.30 -23.00
C PHE A 422 -9.56 -5.73 -21.61
N TRP A 423 -9.79 -7.00 -21.25
CA TRP A 423 -9.33 -7.58 -19.99
C TRP A 423 -7.81 -7.64 -19.87
N ALA A 424 -7.12 -8.00 -20.96
CA ALA A 424 -5.66 -7.93 -21.00
C ALA A 424 -5.15 -6.50 -20.78
N ARG A 425 -5.83 -5.49 -21.32
CA ARG A 425 -5.50 -4.07 -21.15
C ARG A 425 -5.80 -3.57 -19.73
N LEU A 426 -6.89 -4.01 -19.12
CA LEU A 426 -7.24 -3.71 -17.74
C LEU A 426 -6.22 -4.30 -16.77
N ARG A 427 -5.88 -5.58 -16.92
CA ARG A 427 -4.87 -6.27 -16.12
C ARG A 427 -3.51 -5.56 -16.20
N ARG A 428 -3.12 -5.12 -17.41
CA ARG A 428 -1.89 -4.34 -17.63
C ARG A 428 -1.92 -2.95 -17.00
N THR A 429 -3.10 -2.32 -16.94
CA THR A 429 -3.27 -0.96 -16.40
C THR A 429 -3.36 -0.95 -14.87
N LEU A 430 -3.95 -1.98 -14.25
CA LEU A 430 -4.11 -2.07 -12.80
C LEU A 430 -2.91 -2.71 -12.08
N PHE A 431 -2.21 -3.66 -12.72
CA PHE A 431 -1.20 -4.48 -12.03
C PHE A 431 0.21 -4.47 -12.65
N GLY A 432 0.43 -3.72 -13.73
CA GLY A 432 1.70 -3.76 -14.46
C GLY A 432 1.90 -5.11 -15.18
N ALA A 433 2.78 -5.15 -16.18
CA ALA A 433 2.90 -6.30 -17.07
C ALA A 433 3.50 -7.55 -16.37
N GLY A 434 2.64 -8.44 -15.87
CA GLY A 434 3.01 -9.82 -15.57
C GLY A 434 3.20 -10.60 -16.88
N LYS A 435 4.31 -11.34 -17.00
CA LYS A 435 4.55 -12.24 -18.13
C LYS A 435 3.48 -13.34 -18.17
N PRO A 436 2.96 -13.74 -19.35
CA PRO A 436 2.07 -14.89 -19.44
C PRO A 436 2.85 -16.18 -19.17
N VAL A 437 2.33 -17.00 -18.24
CA VAL A 437 2.71 -18.41 -18.11
C VAL A 437 2.01 -19.15 -19.25
N VAL A 438 2.79 -19.71 -20.17
CA VAL A 438 2.28 -20.63 -21.19
C VAL A 438 2.36 -22.02 -20.58
N GLU A 439 1.21 -22.63 -20.28
CA GLU A 439 1.09 -24.05 -19.99
C GLU A 439 1.14 -24.83 -21.31
N ASP A 440 2.26 -25.47 -21.58
CA ASP A 440 2.36 -26.49 -22.62
C ASP A 440 1.72 -27.78 -22.10
N TRP A 441 0.50 -28.04 -22.58
CA TRP A 441 -0.07 -29.39 -22.60
C TRP A 441 0.35 -30.08 -23.90
N ARG A 442 1.10 -31.19 -23.80
CA ARG A 442 0.99 -32.34 -24.71
C ARG A 442 1.77 -33.56 -24.20
N TYR A 443 1.03 -34.67 -24.08
CA TYR A 443 1.53 -36.04 -24.20
C TYR A 443 2.04 -36.31 -25.62
#